data_AF-A0A7V9RSS3-F1
#
_entry.id   AF-A0A7V9RSS3-F1
#
_cell.length_a   1.000
_cell.length_b   1.000
_cell.length_c   1.000
_cell.angle_alpha   90.00
_cell.angle_beta   90.00
_cell.angle_gamma   90.00
#
_symmetry.space_group_name_H-M   'P 1'
#
loop_
_entity.id
_entity.type
_entity.pdbx_description
1 polymer ?
#
loop_
_entity_poly.entity_id
_entity_poly.type
_entity_poly.pdbx_seq_one_letter_code
_entity_poly.pdbx_strand_id
1 'polypeptide(L)'
;MKTAELRQKLHHYIETAQEKKVKAIFAMVEEEIEETYDHWEDKKFVAELQKREDAYLKGTAKTYTVQESVARARQAVNKLKSK
;
A
#
# COMPACT_ATOMS: atom_id res chain seq x y z
N MET A 1 -13.10 -22.98 -5.34
CA MET A 1 -13.31 -21.53 -5.44
C MET A 1 -11.96 -20.86 -5.27
N LYS A 2 -11.58 -19.93 -6.16
CA LYS A 2 -10.28 -19.26 -6.05
C LYS A 2 -10.33 -18.22 -4.93
N THR A 3 -9.24 -18.04 -4.19
CA THR A 3 -9.16 -17.06 -3.10
C THR A 3 -9.58 -15.65 -3.52
N ALA A 4 -9.29 -15.27 -4.77
CA ALA A 4 -9.72 -13.99 -5.35
C ALA A 4 -11.26 -13.85 -5.43
N GLU A 5 -11.97 -14.90 -5.81
CA GLU A 5 -13.44 -14.91 -5.88
C GLU A 5 -14.05 -14.79 -4.46
N LEU A 6 -13.37 -15.34 -3.46
CA LEU A 6 -13.80 -15.28 -2.05
C LEU A 6 -13.68 -13.85 -1.52
N ARG A 7 -12.55 -13.19 -1.79
CA ARG A 7 -12.32 -11.79 -1.42
C ARG A 7 -13.34 -10.85 -2.07
N GLN A 8 -13.63 -11.03 -3.35
CA GLN A 8 -14.62 -10.22 -4.06
C GLN A 8 -16.03 -10.37 -3.46
N LYS A 9 -16.45 -11.59 -3.13
CA LYS A 9 -17.76 -11.83 -2.51
C LYS A 9 -17.84 -11.23 -1.10
N LEU A 10 -16.79 -11.34 -0.30
CA LEU A 10 -16.74 -10.73 1.03
C LEU A 10 -16.81 -9.20 0.95
N HIS A 11 -16.06 -8.58 0.03
CA HIS A 11 -16.10 -7.14 -0.19
C HIS A 11 -17.53 -6.66 -0.52
N HIS A 12 -18.18 -7.29 -1.50
CA HIS A 12 -19.54 -6.94 -1.89
C HIS A 12 -20.56 -7.14 -0.76
N TYR A 13 -20.39 -8.19 0.05
CA TYR A 13 -21.23 -8.42 1.21
C TYR A 13 -21.07 -7.31 2.26
N ILE A 14 -19.84 -6.91 2.58
CA ILE A 14 -19.57 -5.85 3.57
C ILE A 14 -20.20 -4.51 3.14
N GLU A 15 -20.18 -4.18 1.85
CA GLU A 15 -20.77 -2.96 1.30
C GLU A 15 -22.30 -2.86 1.46
N THR A 16 -22.98 -4.01 1.54
CA THR A 16 -24.46 -4.07 1.52
C THR A 16 -25.06 -4.64 2.81
N ALA A 17 -24.23 -5.16 3.71
CA ALA A 17 -24.66 -5.77 4.95
C ALA A 17 -25.23 -4.74 5.93
N GLN A 18 -26.20 -5.18 6.73
CA GLN A 18 -26.75 -4.38 7.83
C GLN A 18 -25.65 -4.08 8.86
N GLU A 19 -25.66 -2.88 9.44
CA GLU A 19 -24.66 -2.41 10.39
C GLU A 19 -24.35 -3.42 11.51
N LYS A 20 -25.37 -4.06 12.09
CA LYS A 20 -25.19 -5.07 13.14
C LYS A 20 -24.32 -6.26 12.70
N LYS A 21 -24.41 -6.66 11.43
CA LYS A 21 -23.64 -7.77 10.88
C LYS A 21 -22.21 -7.35 10.58
N VAL A 22 -22.04 -6.11 10.07
CA VAL A 22 -20.71 -5.52 9.86
C VAL A 22 -19.96 -5.42 11.19
N LYS A 23 -20.60 -4.93 12.26
CA LYS A 23 -20.01 -4.87 13.60
C LYS A 23 -19.64 -6.24 14.16
N ALA A 24 -20.50 -7.24 13.95
CA ALA A 24 -20.20 -8.61 14.38
C ALA A 24 -18.99 -9.19 13.63
N ILE A 25 -18.89 -8.96 12.31
CA ILE A 25 -17.72 -9.37 11.53
C ILE A 25 -16.47 -8.63 12.01
N PHE A 26 -16.55 -7.31 12.17
CA PHE A 26 -15.43 -6.50 12.65
C PHE A 26 -14.91 -7.01 13.99
N ALA A 27 -15.77 -7.24 14.98
CA ALA A 27 -15.37 -7.78 16.30
C ALA A 27 -14.70 -9.17 16.22
N MET A 28 -14.97 -9.97 15.19
CA MET A 28 -14.32 -11.28 15.01
C MET A 28 -12.89 -11.17 14.46
N VAL A 29 -12.57 -10.08 13.77
CA VAL A 29 -11.27 -9.87 13.11
C VAL A 29 -10.60 -8.58 13.59
N GLU A 30 -11.11 -7.97 14.66
CA GLU A 30 -10.67 -6.67 15.17
C GLU A 30 -9.19 -6.74 15.55
N GLU A 31 -8.80 -7.76 16.32
CA GLU A 31 -7.40 -8.00 16.68
C GLU A 31 -6.51 -8.21 15.44
N GLU A 32 -6.98 -8.93 14.41
CA GLU A 32 -6.21 -9.16 13.16
C GLU A 32 -6.12 -7.90 12.28
N ILE A 33 -7.11 -7.01 12.34
CA ILE A 33 -7.12 -5.70 11.67
C ILE A 33 -6.22 -4.72 12.42
N GLU A 34 -6.23 -4.75 13.75
CA GLU A 34 -5.37 -3.91 14.60
C GLU A 34 -3.92 -4.41 14.60
N GLU A 35 -3.70 -5.72 14.40
CA GLU A 35 -2.42 -6.33 13.99
C GLU A 35 -2.07 -6.05 12.52
N THR A 36 -2.61 -4.97 11.92
CA THR A 36 -2.07 -4.49 10.65
C THR A 36 -0.60 -4.19 10.86
N TYR A 37 0.25 -4.78 10.01
CA TYR A 37 1.70 -4.58 10.03
C TYR A 37 2.01 -3.09 10.10
N ASP A 38 2.33 -2.63 11.32
CA ASP A 38 2.71 -1.26 11.54
C ASP A 38 4.13 -1.11 11.00
N HIS A 39 4.23 -0.49 9.83
CA HIS A 39 5.50 -0.18 9.20
C HIS A 39 6.43 0.61 10.13
N TRP A 40 5.90 1.35 11.11
CA TRP A 40 6.68 2.10 12.08
C TRP A 40 7.31 1.22 13.18
N GLU A 41 6.76 0.04 13.43
CA GLU A 41 7.37 -0.96 14.33
C GLU A 41 8.44 -1.81 13.62
N ASP A 42 8.46 -1.84 12.28
CA ASP A 42 9.55 -2.47 11.52
C ASP A 42 10.81 -1.59 11.54
N LYS A 43 11.73 -1.94 12.44
CA LYS A 43 13.04 -1.29 12.59
C LYS A 43 13.84 -1.21 11.29
N LYS A 44 13.74 -2.20 10.39
CA LYS A 44 14.47 -2.16 9.11
C LYS A 44 13.85 -1.15 8.16
N PHE A 45 12.52 -1.06 8.14
CA PHE A 45 11.79 -0.07 7.35
C PHE A 45 12.13 1.35 7.83
N VAL A 46 12.02 1.60 9.14
CA VAL A 46 12.34 2.90 9.75
C VAL A 46 13.81 3.28 9.50
N ALA A 47 14.75 2.35 9.66
CA ALA A 47 16.16 2.62 9.42
C ALA A 47 16.46 3.01 7.97
N GLU A 48 15.81 2.38 6.99
CA GLU A 48 15.97 2.75 5.58
C GLU A 48 15.36 4.13 5.29
N LEU A 49 14.22 4.48 5.91
CA LEU A 49 13.67 5.84 5.78
C LEU A 49 14.61 6.89 6.36
N GLN A 50 15.12 6.68 7.58
CA GLN A 50 16.06 7.60 8.23
C GLN A 50 17.31 7.79 7.36
N LYS A 51 17.86 6.72 6.79
CA LYS A 51 19.01 6.77 5.89
C LYS A 51 18.72 7.60 4.63
N ARG A 52 17.52 7.48 4.04
CA ARG A 52 17.12 8.26 2.85
C ARG A 52 16.93 9.73 3.16
N GLU A 53 16.30 10.03 4.29
CA GLU A 53 16.15 11.39 4.80
C GLU A 53 17.52 12.04 5.00
N ASP A 54 18.42 11.36 5.71
CA ASP A 54 19.80 11.81 5.92
C ASP A 54 20.52 12.11 4.60
N ALA A 55 20.42 11.20 3.63
CA ALA A 55 21.06 11.38 2.34
C ALA A 55 20.50 12.59 1.58
N TYR A 56 19.18 12.81 1.68
CA TYR A 56 18.50 13.96 1.08
C TYR A 56 18.93 15.28 1.74
N LEU A 57 18.89 15.36 3.08
CA LEU A 57 19.30 16.54 3.83
C LEU A 57 20.78 16.89 3.63
N LYS A 58 21.64 15.87 3.45
CA LYS A 58 23.07 16.05 3.13
C LYS A 58 23.33 16.36 1.64
N GLY A 59 22.30 16.40 0.79
CA GLY A 59 22.43 16.64 -0.65
C GLY A 59 23.15 15.52 -1.41
N THR A 60 23.30 14.35 -0.80
CA THR A 60 23.96 13.17 -1.42
C THR A 60 22.97 12.24 -2.12
N ALA A 61 21.68 12.36 -1.80
CA ALA A 61 20.64 11.61 -2.48
C ALA A 61 20.48 12.10 -3.92
N LYS A 62 20.37 11.14 -4.84
CA LYS A 62 19.99 11.44 -6.22
C LYS A 62 18.50 11.80 -6.26
N THR A 63 18.21 13.07 -6.50
CA THR A 63 16.85 13.59 -6.67
C THR A 63 16.55 13.82 -8.14
N TYR A 64 15.27 14.04 -8.44
CA TYR A 64 14.82 14.32 -9.79
C TYR A 64 13.69 15.34 -9.74
N THR A 65 13.58 16.13 -10.79
CA THR A 65 12.45 17.02 -11.00
C THR A 65 11.17 16.22 -11.25
N VAL A 66 10.04 16.89 -11.04
CA VAL A 66 8.72 16.32 -11.37
C VAL A 66 8.65 15.96 -12.85
N GLN A 67 9.20 16.80 -13.72
CA GLN A 67 9.22 16.61 -15.17
C GLN A 67 9.97 15.32 -15.57
N GLU A 68 11.16 15.09 -15.01
CA GLU A 68 11.94 13.87 -15.25
C GLU A 68 11.24 12.61 -14.73
N SER A 69 10.53 12.75 -13.60
CA SER A 69 9.79 11.65 -12.99
C SER A 69 8.58 11.27 -13.86
N VAL A 70 7.82 12.27 -14.34
CA VAL A 70 6.69 12.07 -15.25
C VAL A 70 7.15 11.51 -16.59
N ALA A 71 8.26 12.01 -17.14
CA ALA A 71 8.81 11.51 -18.40
C ALA A 71 9.14 10.02 -18.31
N ARG A 72 9.79 9.59 -17.23
CA ARG A 72 10.09 8.16 -16.99
C ARG A 72 8.83 7.32 -16.83
N ALA A 73 7.84 7.79 -16.07
CA ALA A 73 6.57 7.09 -15.93
C ALA A 73 5.87 6.88 -17.29
N ARG A 74 5.82 7.92 -18.14
CA ARG A 74 5.25 7.83 -19.50
C ARG A 74 6.00 6.84 -20.38
N GLN A 75 7.33 6.85 -20.34
CA GLN A 75 8.15 5.88 -21.09
C GLN A 75 7.86 4.44 -20.67
N ALA A 76 7.71 4.18 -19.37
CA ALA A 76 7.37 2.84 -18.87
C ALA A 76 6.01 2.37 -19.38
N VAL A 77 4.99 3.24 -19.34
CA VAL A 77 3.66 2.93 -19.87
C VAL A 77 3.69 2.66 -21.38
N ASN A 78 4.41 3.47 -22.15
CA ASN A 78 4.50 3.29 -23.61
C ASN A 78 5.17 1.97 -23.98
N LYS A 79 6.23 1.55 -23.26
CA LYS A 79 6.89 0.26 -23.47
C LYS A 79 5.97 -0.94 -23.22
N LEU A 80 5.04 -0.83 -22.27
CA LEU A 80 4.05 -1.88 -22.01
C LEU A 80 2.99 -1.96 -23.11
N LYS A 81 2.61 -0.82 -23.70
CA LYS A 81 1.65 -0.77 -24.81
C LYS A 81 2.22 -1.26 -26.15
N SER A 82 3.55 -1.21 -26.31
CA SER A 82 4.23 -1.69 -27.51
C SER A 82 4.59 -3.18 -27.48
N LYS A 83 4.17 -3.90 -26.44
CA LYS A 83 4.29 -5.36 -26.30
C LYS A 83 2.94 -6.00 -26.53
#